data_AF-A0A831T4L2-F1
#
_entry.id   AF-A0A831T4L2-F1
#
_cell.length_a   1.000
_cell.length_b   1.000
_cell.length_c   1.000
_cell.angle_alpha   90.00
_cell.angle_beta   90.00
_cell.angle_gamma   90.00
#
_symmetry.space_group_name_H-M   'P 1'
#
loop_
_entity.id
_entity.type
_entity.pdbx_description
1 polymer ?
#
loop_
_entity_poly.entity_id
_entity_poly.type
_entity_poly.pdbx_seq_one_letter_code
_entity_poly.pdbx_strand_id
1 'polypeptide(L)'
;MSRLDDQLKLALQPEEPPPDFADRVIARINDPPVAKTHWLQTLISLFQIPKIRWVAISLAVLLIAVGVHQYRRYQQMKLEGEIAKARVMLALQIASTKLNIARKKVQSNSEQEHLSELEKNQSVK
;
A
#
# COMPACT_ATOMS: atom_id res chain seq x y z
N MET A 1 3.47 -2.71 15.61
CA MET A 1 4.37 -1.76 14.91
C MET A 1 4.04 -1.80 13.42
N SER A 2 4.18 -0.68 12.72
CA SER A 2 3.85 -0.58 11.29
C SER A 2 4.92 -1.30 10.46
N ARG A 3 4.52 -1.95 9.35
CA ARG A 3 5.44 -2.53 8.36
C ARG A 3 6.49 -1.54 7.84
N LEU A 4 6.22 -0.24 7.93
CA LEU A 4 7.13 0.83 7.54
C LEU A 4 8.25 1.03 8.57
N ASP A 5 7.95 0.92 9.86
CA ASP A 5 8.94 1.07 10.93
C ASP A 5 10.01 -0.02 10.84
N ASP A 6 9.58 -1.25 10.53
CA ASP A 6 10.48 -2.41 10.39
C ASP A 6 11.39 -2.28 9.15
N GLN A 7 10.85 -1.78 8.03
CA GLN A 7 11.63 -1.53 6.81
C GLN A 7 12.63 -0.39 7.01
N LEU A 8 12.24 0.65 7.74
CA LEU A 8 13.11 1.79 8.04
C LEU A 8 14.25 1.38 8.98
N LYS A 9 13.96 0.53 9.96
CA LYS A 9 14.97 -0.04 10.86
C LYS A 9 15.99 -0.92 10.13
N LEU A 10 15.55 -1.68 9.13
CA LEU A 10 16.44 -2.46 8.27
C LEU A 10 17.28 -1.55 7.36
N ALA A 11 16.70 -0.49 6.82
CA ALA A 11 17.39 0.44 5.93
C ALA A 11 18.39 1.37 6.65
N LEU A 12 18.18 1.65 7.93
CA LEU A 12 19.09 2.47 8.76
C LEU A 12 20.03 1.63 9.63
N GLN A 13 20.24 0.36 9.28
CA GLN A 13 21.19 -0.47 9.99
C GLN A 13 22.61 0.09 9.77
N PRO A 14 23.44 0.26 10.84
CA PRO A 14 24.76 0.84 10.68
C PRO A 14 25.65 -0.02 9.78
N GLU A 15 26.12 0.56 8.67
CA GLU A 15 27.11 -0.04 7.78
C GLU A 15 28.45 0.67 8.01
N GLU A 16 29.53 -0.11 8.15
CA GLU A 16 30.86 0.47 8.35
C GLU A 16 31.28 1.24 7.10
N PRO A 17 31.70 2.50 7.24
CA PRO A 17 32.10 3.30 6.09
C PRO A 17 33.38 2.74 5.48
N PRO A 18 33.55 2.82 4.14
CA PRO A 18 34.79 2.46 3.47
C PRO A 18 36.00 3.22 4.05
N PRO A 19 37.21 2.65 4.04
CA PRO A 19 38.40 3.27 4.65
C PRO A 19 38.74 4.65 4.06
N ASP A 20 38.39 4.89 2.80
CA ASP A 20 38.59 6.16 2.06
C ASP A 20 37.44 7.17 2.27
N PHE A 21 36.46 6.88 3.14
CA PHE A 21 35.31 7.76 3.36
C PHE A 21 35.71 9.11 3.97
N ALA A 22 36.56 9.08 5.00
CA ALA A 22 37.00 10.29 5.69
C ALA A 22 37.77 11.22 4.73
N ASP A 23 38.71 10.67 3.98
CA ASP A 23 39.52 11.42 3.02
C ASP A 23 38.66 12.05 1.91
N ARG A 24 37.70 11.29 1.36
CA ARG A 24 36.73 11.79 0.38
C ARG A 24 35.82 12.89 0.93
N VAL A 25 35.39 12.80 2.19
CA VAL A 25 34.54 13.82 2.82
C VAL A 25 35.32 15.12 3.01
N ILE A 26 36.54 15.04 3.52
CA ILE A 26 37.41 16.21 3.69
C ILE A 26 37.73 16.84 2.32
N ALA A 27 38.06 16.03 1.31
CA ALA A 27 38.25 16.52 -0.06
C ALA A 27 37.00 17.22 -0.59
N ARG A 28 35.81 16.65 -0.35
CA ARG A 28 34.53 17.20 -0.83
C ARG A 28 34.12 18.52 -0.15
N ILE A 29 34.50 18.72 1.10
CA ILE A 29 34.25 19.97 1.84
C ILE A 29 35.13 21.11 1.33
N ASN A 30 36.36 20.78 0.89
CA ASN A 30 37.32 21.75 0.39
C ASN A 30 37.11 22.11 -1.10
N ASP A 31 36.44 21.26 -1.87
CA ASP A 31 36.06 21.58 -3.24
C ASP A 31 34.99 22.70 -3.29
N PRO A 32 35.16 23.74 -4.11
CA PRO A 32 34.08 24.69 -4.37
C PRO A 32 32.86 23.93 -4.93
N PRO A 33 31.63 24.34 -4.58
CA PRO A 33 30.44 23.61 -4.99
C PRO A 33 30.39 23.53 -6.52
N VAL A 34 30.75 22.36 -7.06
CA VAL A 34 30.67 22.06 -8.50
C VAL A 34 29.25 22.35 -8.92
N ALA A 35 29.10 23.39 -9.74
CA ALA A 35 27.85 24.08 -9.98
C ALA A 35 26.89 23.23 -10.83
N LYS A 36 26.30 22.19 -10.22
CA LYS A 36 25.28 21.34 -10.85
C LYS A 36 23.86 21.94 -10.73
N THR A 37 23.73 23.08 -10.05
CA THR A 37 22.44 23.68 -9.66
C THR A 37 22.13 24.98 -10.40
N HIS A 38 22.88 25.32 -11.46
CA HIS A 38 22.63 26.55 -12.23
C HIS A 38 21.20 26.63 -12.77
N TRP A 39 20.60 25.51 -13.19
CA TRP A 39 19.24 25.52 -13.76
C TRP A 39 18.17 25.89 -12.72
N LEU A 40 18.25 25.34 -11.50
CA LEU A 40 17.36 25.69 -10.39
C LEU A 40 17.56 27.16 -9.99
N GLN A 41 18.81 27.62 -9.95
CA GLN A 41 19.13 29.00 -9.59
C GLN A 41 18.61 30.01 -10.62
N THR A 42 18.65 29.66 -11.91
CA THR A 42 18.09 30.47 -13.01
C THR A 42 16.55 30.50 -12.95
N LEU A 43 15.94 29.37 -12.58
CA LEU A 43 14.48 29.27 -12.40
C LEU A 43 13.99 30.11 -11.21
N ILE A 44 14.75 30.09 -10.11
CA ILE A 44 14.48 30.89 -8.91
C ILE A 44 14.67 32.39 -9.21
N SER A 45 15.67 32.79 -10.01
CA SER A 45 15.87 34.19 -10.38
C SER A 45 14.78 34.74 -11.30
N LEU A 46 14.21 33.90 -12.18
CA LEU A 46 13.02 34.25 -12.98
C LEU A 46 11.80 34.50 -12.07
N PHE A 47 11.67 33.77 -10.97
CA PHE A 47 10.62 33.95 -9.97
C PHE A 47 10.78 35.22 -9.10
N GLN A 48 11.99 35.81 -9.05
CA GLN A 48 12.24 37.06 -8.31
C GLN A 48 11.74 38.31 -9.03
N ILE A 49 11.35 38.21 -10.30
CA ILE A 49 10.78 39.33 -11.05
C ILE A 49 9.36 39.63 -10.49
N PRO A 50 9.10 40.86 -9.97
CA PRO A 50 7.88 41.16 -9.23
C PRO A 50 6.59 41.00 -10.04
N LYS A 51 6.67 41.13 -11.37
CA LYS A 51 5.54 40.91 -12.28
C LYS A 51 5.18 39.43 -12.44
N ILE A 52 6.15 38.53 -12.29
CA ILE A 52 5.96 37.07 -12.46
C ILE A 52 5.42 36.43 -11.17
N ARG A 53 5.66 37.05 -10.00
CA ARG A 53 5.15 36.58 -8.71
C ARG A 53 3.61 36.42 -8.71
N TRP A 54 2.88 37.37 -9.30
CA TRP A 54 1.42 37.30 -9.37
C TRP A 54 0.92 36.19 -10.29
N VAL A 55 1.58 35.99 -11.43
CA VAL A 55 1.27 34.91 -12.39
C VAL A 55 1.54 33.55 -11.75
N ALA A 56 2.67 33.41 -11.05
CA ALA A 56 3.02 32.18 -10.36
C ALA A 56 2.05 31.81 -9.23
N ILE A 57 1.60 32.80 -8.44
CA ILE A 57 0.59 32.58 -7.41
C ILE A 57 -0.72 32.11 -8.03
N SER A 58 -1.18 32.76 -9.10
CA SER A 58 -2.40 32.36 -9.81
C SER A 58 -2.31 30.94 -10.36
N LEU A 59 -1.17 30.57 -10.96
CA LEU A 59 -0.94 29.23 -11.49
C LEU A 59 -0.85 28.17 -10.38
N ALA A 60 -0.20 28.48 -9.26
CA ALA A 60 -0.11 27.58 -8.11
C ALA A 60 -1.49 27.30 -7.51
N VAL A 61 -2.32 28.34 -7.35
CA VAL A 61 -3.70 28.20 -6.87
C VAL A 61 -4.53 27.36 -7.85
N LEU A 62 -4.37 27.56 -9.16
CA LEU A 62 -5.05 26.76 -10.18
C LEU A 62 -4.64 25.28 -10.10
N LEU A 63 -3.34 24.99 -9.98
CA LEU A 63 -2.84 23.62 -9.86
C LEU A 63 -3.34 22.93 -8.58
N ILE A 64 -3.37 23.66 -7.47
CA ILE A 64 -3.92 23.15 -6.20
C ILE A 64 -5.42 22.88 -6.37
N ALA A 65 -6.18 23.79 -6.99
CA ALA A 65 -7.62 23.60 -7.21
C ALA A 65 -7.92 22.38 -8.09
N VAL A 66 -7.16 22.18 -9.18
CA VAL A 66 -7.26 21.00 -10.06
C VAL A 66 -6.88 19.74 -9.31
N GLY A 67 -5.78 19.76 -8.55
CA GLY A 67 -5.33 18.64 -7.75
C GLY A 67 -6.35 18.23 -6.68
N VAL A 68 -6.94 19.20 -5.97
CA VAL A 68 -7.99 18.96 -4.97
C VAL A 68 -9.26 18.41 -5.63
N HIS A 69 -9.66 18.92 -6.80
CA HIS A 69 -10.82 18.41 -7.53
C HIS A 69 -10.63 16.94 -7.97
N GLN A 70 -9.44 16.60 -8.49
CA GLN A 70 -9.10 15.23 -8.85
C GLN A 70 -9.03 14.31 -7.63
N TYR A 71 -8.47 14.79 -6.52
CA TYR A 71 -8.37 14.05 -5.26
C TYR A 71 -9.74 13.75 -4.65
N ARG A 72 -10.69 14.70 -4.74
CA ARG A 72 -12.08 14.49 -4.30
C ARG A 72 -12.77 13.37 -5.10
N ARG A 73 -12.54 13.27 -6.41
CA ARG A 73 -13.08 12.17 -7.25
C ARG A 73 -12.53 10.81 -6.81
N TYR A 74 -11.25 10.74 -6.47
CA TYR A 74 -10.63 9.50 -6.01
C TYR A 74 -11.16 9.04 -4.65
N GLN A 75 -11.42 9.97 -3.72
CA GLN A 75 -11.99 9.66 -2.41
C GLN A 75 -13.45 9.19 -2.50
N GLN A 76 -14.25 9.76 -3.41
CA GLN A 76 -15.63 9.32 -3.62
C GLN A 76 -15.71 7.87 -4.12
N MET A 77 -14.83 7.48 -5.05
CA MET A 77 -14.77 6.10 -5.54
C MET A 77 -14.38 5.08 -4.45
N LYS A 78 -13.58 5.48 -3.46
CA LYS A 78 -13.21 4.60 -2.34
C LYS A 78 -14.38 4.31 -1.42
N LEU A 79 -15.18 5.33 -1.09
CA LEU A 79 -16.30 5.19 -0.16
C LEU A 79 -17.39 4.26 -0.72
N GLU A 80 -17.71 4.38 -2.02
CA GLU A 80 -18.67 3.50 -2.68
C GLU A 80 -18.15 2.05 -2.79
N GLY A 81 -16.85 1.89 -3.07
CA GLY A 81 -16.20 0.59 -3.13
C GLY A 81 -16.16 -0.14 -1.78
N GLU A 82 -16.01 0.58 -0.66
CA GLU A 82 -15.98 -0.01 0.67
C GLU A 82 -17.33 -0.59 1.09
N ILE A 83 -18.44 0.09 0.79
CA ILE A 83 -19.79 -0.39 1.09
C ILE A 83 -20.12 -1.64 0.26
N ALA A 84 -19.76 -1.64 -1.03
CA ALA A 84 -19.95 -2.79 -1.90
C ALA A 84 -19.12 -4.00 -1.41
N LYS A 85 -17.86 -3.77 -1.03
CA LYS A 85 -16.97 -4.79 -0.47
C LYS A 85 -17.52 -5.39 0.83
N ALA A 86 -18.06 -4.56 1.72
CA ALA A 86 -18.66 -5.03 2.98
C ALA A 86 -19.84 -5.99 2.74
N ARG A 87 -20.72 -5.67 1.77
CA ARG A 87 -21.85 -6.52 1.41
C ARG A 87 -21.40 -7.86 0.81
N VAL A 88 -20.42 -7.84 -0.07
CA VAL A 88 -19.86 -9.08 -0.67
C VAL A 88 -19.20 -9.94 0.40
N MET A 89 -18.44 -9.34 1.32
CA MET A 89 -17.80 -10.07 2.41
C MET A 89 -18.81 -10.78 3.31
N LEU A 90 -19.93 -10.13 3.65
CA LEU A 90 -21.02 -10.73 4.43
C LEU A 90 -21.69 -11.88 3.67
N ALA A 91 -22.01 -11.68 2.39
CA ALA A 91 -22.61 -12.73 1.57
C ALA A 91 -21.69 -13.96 1.47
N LEU A 92 -20.39 -13.74 1.31
CA LEU A 92 -19.39 -14.80 1.25
C LEU A 92 -19.25 -15.55 2.59
N GLN A 93 -19.30 -14.84 3.73
CA GLN A 93 -19.30 -15.46 5.05
C GLN A 93 -20.52 -16.36 5.26
N ILE A 94 -21.71 -15.89 4.88
CA ILE A 94 -22.97 -16.66 4.96
C ILE A 94 -22.91 -17.89 4.05
N ALA A 95 -22.42 -17.72 2.81
CA ALA A 95 -22.26 -18.82 1.87
C ALA A 95 -21.27 -19.86 2.39
N SER A 96 -20.14 -19.42 2.94
CA SER A 96 -19.11 -20.29 3.51
C SER A 96 -19.65 -21.08 4.71
N THR A 97 -20.42 -20.44 5.60
CA THR A 97 -21.06 -21.13 6.73
C THR A 97 -22.08 -22.17 6.27
N LYS A 98 -22.92 -21.85 5.28
CA LYS A 98 -23.89 -22.81 4.71
C LYS A 98 -23.20 -23.98 4.01
N LEU A 99 -22.12 -23.72 3.26
CA LEU A 99 -21.32 -24.77 2.61
C LEU A 99 -20.72 -25.72 3.65
N ASN A 100 -20.21 -25.19 4.75
CA ASN A 100 -19.65 -26.02 5.82
C ASN A 100 -20.70 -26.93 6.48
N ILE A 101 -21.93 -26.43 6.64
CA ILE A 101 -23.05 -27.23 7.16
C ILE A 101 -23.42 -28.36 6.18
N ALA A 102 -23.53 -28.04 4.88
CA ALA A 102 -23.83 -29.04 3.86
C ALA A 102 -22.74 -30.12 3.80
N ARG A 103 -21.47 -29.71 3.83
CA ARG A 103 -20.32 -30.62 3.86
C ARG A 103 -20.36 -31.55 5.08
N LYS A 104 -20.63 -31.01 6.27
CA LYS A 104 -20.74 -31.80 7.50
C LYS A 104 -21.88 -32.82 7.42
N LYS A 105 -23.01 -32.45 6.81
CA LYS A 105 -24.15 -33.35 6.65
C LYS A 105 -23.86 -34.51 5.70
N VAL A 106 -23.19 -34.24 4.57
CA VAL A 106 -22.75 -35.28 3.63
C VAL A 106 -21.76 -36.22 4.32
N GLN A 107 -20.81 -35.66 5.07
CA GLN A 107 -19.79 -36.44 5.78
C GLN A 107 -20.39 -37.35 6.86
N SER A 108 -21.36 -36.85 7.63
CA SER A 108 -22.08 -37.68 8.60
C SER A 108 -22.93 -38.76 7.94
N ASN A 109 -23.52 -38.50 6.77
CA ASN A 109 -24.29 -39.51 6.04
C ASN A 109 -23.38 -40.62 5.50
N SER A 110 -22.19 -40.29 4.96
CA SER A 110 -21.23 -41.30 4.50
C SER A 110 -20.70 -42.18 5.63
N GLU A 111 -20.60 -41.65 6.84
CA GLU A 111 -20.16 -42.40 8.02
C GLU A 111 -21.25 -43.37 8.54
N GLN A 112 -22.52 -42.97 8.43
CA GLN A 112 -23.67 -43.83 8.77
C GLN A 112 -23.88 -44.96 7.75
N GLU A 113 -23.69 -44.70 6.46
CA GLU A 113 -23.73 -45.74 5.42
C GLU A 113 -22.68 -46.83 5.71
N HIS A 114 -21.47 -46.42 6.08
CA HIS A 114 -20.37 -47.34 6.43
C HIS A 114 -20.68 -48.20 7.66
N LEU A 115 -21.33 -47.64 8.69
CA LEU A 115 -21.72 -48.40 9.88
C LEU A 115 -22.89 -49.37 9.61
N SER A 116 -23.83 -48.98 8.75
CA SER A 116 -24.95 -49.85 8.36
C SER A 116 -24.51 -51.05 7.50
N GLU A 117 -23.48 -50.90 6.67
CA GLU A 117 -22.89 -52.03 5.93
C GLU A 117 -22.16 -53.01 6.85
N LEU A 118 -21.51 -52.53 7.91
CA LEU A 118 -20.82 -53.37 8.88
C LEU A 118 -21.82 -54.19 9.71
N GLU A 119 -22.93 -53.58 10.15
CA GLU A 119 -23.97 -54.27 10.90
C GLU A 119 -24.70 -55.33 10.03
N LYS A 120 -24.96 -55.00 8.77
CA LYS A 120 -25.60 -55.93 7.82
C LYS A 120 -24.72 -57.15 7.50
N ASN A 121 -23.40 -56.98 7.41
CA ASN A 121 -22.47 -58.09 7.20
C ASN A 121 -22.23 -58.93 8.46
N GLN A 122 -22.54 -58.40 9.65
CA GLN A 122 -22.43 -59.14 10.90
C GLN A 122 -23.69 -59.97 11.22
N SER A 123 -24.86 -59.59 10.69
CA SER A 123 -26.13 -60.32 10.86
C SER A 123 -26.33 -61.53 9.93
N VAL A 124 -25.41 -61.77 8.98
CA VAL A 124 -25.50 -62.85 7.97
C VAL A 124 -24.57 -64.04 8.30
N LYS A 125 -23.96 -64.05 9.50
CA LYS A 125 -23.04 -65.09 9.95
C LYS A 125 -23.61 -65.84 11.16
#